data_AF-A0A2V2S2C6-F1
#
_entry.id   AF-A0A2V2S2C6-F1
#
_cell.length_a   1.000
_cell.length_b   1.000
_cell.length_c   1.000
_cell.angle_alpha   90.00
_cell.angle_beta   90.00
_cell.angle_gamma   90.00
#
_symmetry.space_group_name_H-M   'P 1'
#
loop_
_entity.id
_entity.type
_entity.pdbx_description
1 polymer ?
#
loop_
_entity_poly.entity_id
_entity_poly.type
_entity_poly.pdbx_seq_one_letter_code
_entity_poly.pdbx_strand_id
1 'polypeptide(L)'
;MMHLVENLVSAKPYCLRLRFNTGEILDVNLEPTLRAKAGSGTGAYRQLLDPAVFLRARHDTEGKTICWDGLAREILSTGAERAAPLDFCPDLLYELGKSQNNESSIPDQEYRVRSSSVAVNDEPHRSVED
;
A
#
# COMPACT_ATOMS: atom_id res chain seq x y z
N MET A 1 -1.59 12.55 -9.31
CA MET A 1 -0.90 13.63 -8.54
C MET A 1 0.20 12.93 -7.76
N MET A 2 1.45 13.38 -7.82
CA MET A 2 2.54 12.72 -7.08
C MET A 2 2.46 13.13 -5.60
N HIS A 3 2.39 12.14 -4.72
CA HIS A 3 2.46 12.36 -3.27
C HIS A 3 3.91 12.27 -2.84
N LEU A 4 4.38 13.27 -2.09
CA LEU A 4 5.76 13.36 -1.63
C LEU A 4 5.79 13.39 -0.11
N VAL A 5 6.73 12.65 0.50
CA VAL A 5 6.91 12.65 1.96
C VAL A 5 7.67 13.92 2.35
N GLU A 6 6.97 14.81 3.04
CA GLU A 6 7.52 16.05 3.58
C GLU A 6 8.30 15.81 4.87
N ASN A 7 7.80 14.92 5.74
CA ASN A 7 8.41 14.70 7.05
C ASN A 7 8.05 13.31 7.64
N LEU A 8 9.01 12.68 8.31
CA LEU A 8 8.78 11.52 9.16
C LEU A 8 8.44 12.00 10.59
N VAL A 9 7.16 11.93 10.96
CA VAL A 9 6.68 12.41 12.27
C VAL A 9 7.09 11.45 13.39
N SER A 10 6.93 10.15 13.16
CA SER A 10 7.34 9.12 14.12
C SER A 10 7.49 7.76 13.43
N ALA A 11 8.44 6.95 13.90
CA ALA A 11 8.59 5.56 13.50
C ALA A 11 8.30 4.62 14.68
N LYS A 12 7.45 3.64 14.45
CA LYS A 12 7.18 2.50 15.32
C LYS A 12 7.54 1.22 14.57
N PRO A 13 7.71 0.07 15.25
CA PRO A 13 7.89 -1.20 14.58
C PRO A 13 6.80 -1.41 13.52
N TYR A 14 7.23 -1.51 12.26
CA TYR A 14 6.40 -1.71 11.05
C TYR A 14 5.40 -0.60 10.69
N CYS A 15 5.27 0.44 11.51
CA CYS A 15 4.34 1.55 11.29
C CYS A 15 5.09 2.88 11.23
N LEU A 16 4.89 3.63 10.15
CA LEU A 16 5.46 4.96 9.98
C LEU A 16 4.35 6.01 9.96
N ARG A 17 4.54 7.08 10.73
CA ARG A 17 3.67 8.27 10.65
C ARG A 17 4.35 9.30 9.77
N LEU A 18 3.76 9.56 8.61
CA LEU A 18 4.34 10.39 7.56
C LEU A 18 3.46 11.59 7.30
N ARG A 19 4.08 12.76 7.15
CA ARG A 19 3.44 13.98 6.64
C ARG A 19 3.74 14.09 5.15
N PHE A 20 2.71 14.25 4.35
CA PHE A 20 2.81 14.44 2.90
C PHE A 20 2.72 15.91 2.52
N ASN A 21 3.20 16.24 1.31
CA ASN A 21 3.10 17.58 0.72
C ASN A 21 1.66 18.10 0.55
N THR A 22 0.66 17.23 0.62
CA THR A 22 -0.76 17.61 0.67
C THR A 22 -1.17 18.22 2.01
N GLY A 23 -0.29 18.17 3.02
CA GLY A 23 -0.58 18.57 4.40
C GLY A 23 -1.19 17.46 5.24
N GLU A 24 -1.50 16.31 4.63
CA GLU A 24 -2.06 15.15 5.34
C GLU A 24 -0.99 14.40 6.13
N ILE A 25 -1.37 13.90 7.30
CA ILE A 25 -0.55 13.01 8.11
C ILE A 25 -1.22 11.64 8.10
N LEU A 26 -0.51 10.63 7.61
CA LEU A 26 -1.00 9.26 7.50
C LEU A 26 -0.12 8.32 8.32
N ASP A 27 -0.77 7.39 9.03
CA ASP A 27 -0.11 6.23 9.60
C ASP A 27 -0.08 5.12 8.55
N VAL A 28 1.11 4.64 8.22
CA VAL A 28 1.37 3.64 7.18
C VAL A 28 1.92 2.38 7.85
N ASN A 29 1.10 1.34 7.95
CA ASN A 29 1.52 0.02 8.37
C ASN A 29 2.08 -0.75 7.16
N LEU A 30 3.39 -0.98 7.19
CA LEU A 30 4.15 -1.71 6.17
C LEU A 30 4.25 -3.21 6.47
N GLU A 31 3.88 -3.67 7.67
CA GLU A 31 3.95 -5.07 8.06
C GLU A 31 3.37 -6.06 7.03
N PRO A 32 2.12 -5.90 6.53
CA PRO A 32 1.57 -6.85 5.57
C PRO A 32 2.35 -6.87 4.26
N THR A 33 2.78 -5.69 3.78
CA THR A 33 3.58 -5.54 2.57
C THR A 33 4.96 -6.19 2.73
N LEU A 34 5.63 -5.95 3.86
CA LEU A 34 6.93 -6.54 4.19
C LEU A 34 6.84 -8.06 4.28
N ARG A 35 5.83 -8.61 4.97
CA ARG A 35 5.63 -10.06 5.07
C ARG A 35 5.34 -10.70 3.71
N ALA A 36 4.49 -10.08 2.89
CA ALA A 36 4.18 -10.55 1.54
C ALA A 36 5.42 -10.55 0.64
N LYS A 37 6.23 -9.48 0.68
CA LYS A 37 7.46 -9.36 -0.12
C LYS A 37 8.59 -10.26 0.40
N ALA A 38 8.70 -10.45 1.71
CA ALA A 38 9.68 -11.33 2.33
C ALA A 38 9.42 -12.82 2.00
N GLY A 39 8.16 -13.20 1.73
CA GLY A 39 7.81 -14.54 1.27
C GLY A 39 8.25 -14.84 -0.18
N SER A 40 8.42 -13.82 -1.01
CA SER A 40 8.64 -13.97 -2.46
C SER A 40 10.09 -13.73 -2.92
N GLY A 41 11.03 -13.42 -2.02
CA GLY A 41 12.43 -13.20 -2.39
C GLY A 41 13.37 -12.88 -1.22
N THR A 42 14.66 -13.15 -1.43
CA THR A 42 15.73 -12.92 -0.44
C THR A 42 16.32 -11.51 -0.50
N GLY A 43 16.63 -10.94 0.68
CA GLY A 43 17.59 -9.84 0.81
C GLY A 43 17.15 -8.73 1.76
N ALA A 44 16.45 -7.73 1.23
CA ALA A 44 16.22 -6.46 1.92
C ALA A 44 14.93 -6.45 2.77
N TYR A 45 13.80 -6.90 2.20
CA TYR A 45 12.50 -6.90 2.88
C TYR A 45 12.45 -7.80 4.12
N ARG A 46 13.22 -8.91 4.10
CA ARG A 46 13.34 -9.81 5.24
C ARG A 46 14.11 -9.18 6.40
N GLN A 47 15.06 -8.28 6.13
CA GLN A 47 15.77 -7.53 7.17
C GLN A 47 14.85 -6.47 7.80
N LEU A 48 13.93 -5.87 7.04
CA LEU A 48 12.92 -4.97 7.58
C LEU A 48 11.88 -5.64 8.49
N LEU A 49 11.80 -6.98 8.50
CA LEU A 49 11.03 -7.70 9.51
C LEU A 49 11.69 -7.63 10.89
N ASP A 50 12.97 -7.29 10.97
CA ASP A 50 13.61 -6.97 12.25
C ASP A 50 13.23 -5.53 12.67
N PRO A 51 12.60 -5.35 13.84
CA PRO A 51 12.12 -4.05 14.28
C PRO A 51 13.26 -3.06 14.55
N ALA A 52 14.44 -3.53 14.96
CA ALA A 52 15.59 -2.65 15.16
C ALA A 52 16.14 -2.14 13.82
N VAL A 53 16.09 -2.95 12.77
CA VAL A 53 16.42 -2.51 11.40
C VAL A 53 15.36 -1.55 10.87
N PHE A 54 14.07 -1.85 11.08
CA PHE A 54 12.97 -1.00 10.64
C PHE A 54 13.03 0.40 11.26
N LEU A 55 13.36 0.51 12.55
CA LEU A 55 13.47 1.79 13.26
C LEU A 55 14.65 2.66 12.80
N ARG A 56 15.55 2.13 11.97
CA ARG A 56 16.61 2.92 11.31
C ARG A 56 16.11 3.70 10.08
N ALA A 57 14.81 3.70 9.82
CA ALA A 57 14.18 4.49 8.77
C ALA A 57 14.60 5.97 8.87
N ARG A 58 15.09 6.53 7.76
CA ARG A 58 15.47 7.93 7.65
C ARG A 58 14.60 8.62 6.61
N HIS A 59 14.27 9.88 6.88
CA HIS A 59 13.67 10.74 5.86
C HIS A 59 14.78 11.22 4.91
N ASP A 60 14.59 10.97 3.61
CA ASP A 60 15.39 11.52 2.54
C ASP A 60 14.76 12.80 2.02
N THR A 61 15.38 13.93 2.34
CA THR A 61 14.88 15.26 1.96
C THR A 61 15.03 15.56 0.47
N GLU A 62 15.98 14.90 -0.21
CA GLU A 62 16.23 15.05 -1.64
C GLU A 62 15.25 14.20 -2.45
N GLY A 63 15.17 12.90 -2.16
CA GLY A 63 14.21 11.98 -2.79
C GLY A 63 12.76 12.14 -2.30
N LYS A 64 12.52 12.98 -1.28
CA LYS A 64 11.20 13.23 -0.65
C LYS A 64 10.50 11.92 -0.25
N THR A 65 11.27 11.00 0.33
CA THR A 65 10.79 9.67 0.69
C THR A 65 11.46 9.14 1.98
N ILE A 66 11.09 7.94 2.40
CA ILE A 66 11.73 7.21 3.51
C ILE A 66 12.67 6.16 2.95
N CYS A 67 13.88 6.12 3.48
CA CYS A 67 14.92 5.19 3.08
C CYS A 67 15.58 4.48 4.27
N TRP A 68 16.13 3.30 4.00
CA TRP A 68 16.91 2.52 4.94
C TRP A 68 18.29 2.24 4.36
N ASP A 69 19.31 2.84 4.96
CA ASP A 69 20.69 2.75 4.50
C ASP A 69 21.23 1.30 4.58
N GLY A 70 21.81 0.84 3.48
CA GLY A 70 22.54 -0.44 3.41
C GLY A 70 21.68 -1.70 3.31
N LEU A 71 20.37 -1.57 3.03
CA LEU A 71 19.48 -2.72 2.86
C LEU A 71 19.38 -3.21 1.42
N ALA A 72 19.56 -2.32 0.43
CA ALA A 72 19.56 -2.68 -0.98
C ALA A 72 21.00 -2.91 -1.49
N ARG A 73 21.11 -3.60 -2.63
CA ARG A 73 22.36 -3.74 -3.37
C ARG A 73 22.16 -3.21 -4.77
N GLU A 74 23.01 -2.28 -5.15
CA GLU A 74 23.11 -1.76 -6.51
C GLU A 74 24.25 -2.47 -7.22
N ILE A 75 23.98 -3.04 -8.39
CA ILE A 75 25.02 -3.59 -9.26
C ILE A 75 25.42 -2.47 -10.21
N LEU A 76 26.64 -1.97 -10.06
CA LEU A 76 27.21 -0.97 -10.94
C LEU A 76 27.42 -1.57 -12.34
N SER A 77 27.50 -0.71 -13.37
CA SER A 77 27.78 -1.14 -14.75
C SER A 77 29.12 -1.88 -14.90
N THR A 78 29.98 -1.81 -13.89
CA THR A 78 31.25 -2.54 -13.78
C THR A 78 31.12 -3.95 -13.20
N GLY A 79 29.91 -4.36 -12.79
CA GLY A 79 29.63 -5.62 -12.11
C GLY A 79 29.90 -5.61 -10.60
N ALA A 80 30.36 -4.49 -10.04
CA ALA A 80 30.59 -4.35 -8.60
C ALA A 80 29.28 -4.13 -7.84
N GLU A 81 29.09 -4.85 -6.73
CA GLU A 81 27.97 -4.62 -5.81
C GLU A 81 28.31 -3.49 -4.85
N ARG A 82 27.41 -2.51 -4.71
CA ARG A 82 27.48 -1.46 -3.70
C ARG A 82 26.24 -1.49 -2.83
N ALA A 83 26.44 -1.28 -1.53
CA ALA A 83 25.33 -1.08 -0.61
C ALA A 83 24.56 0.19 -1.01
N ALA A 84 23.26 0.03 -1.24
CA ALA A 84 22.35 1.11 -1.60
C ALA A 84 21.28 1.26 -0.50
N PRO A 85 20.75 2.48 -0.32
CA PRO A 85 19.58 2.66 0.52
C PRO A 85 18.38 1.97 -0.14
N LEU A 86 17.56 1.30 0.67
CA LEU A 86 16.25 0.83 0.23
C LEU A 86 15.24 1.95 0.48
N ASP A 87 14.63 2.47 -0.57
CA ASP A 87 13.54 3.44 -0.50
C ASP A 87 12.20 2.80 -0.87
N PHE A 88 11.10 3.42 -0.41
CA PHE A 88 9.75 3.09 -0.88
C PHE A 88 9.20 4.24 -1.71
N CYS A 89 8.43 3.94 -2.75
CA CYS A 89 7.78 4.99 -3.53
C CYS A 89 6.79 5.77 -2.64
N PRO A 90 6.82 7.11 -2.65
CA PRO A 90 5.97 7.91 -1.76
C PRO A 90 4.48 7.80 -2.14
N ASP A 91 4.14 7.59 -3.41
CA ASP A 91 2.76 7.26 -3.83
C ASP A 91 2.28 5.92 -3.23
N LEU A 92 3.14 4.90 -3.18
CA LEU A 92 2.78 3.62 -2.55
C LEU A 92 2.54 3.80 -1.03
N LEU A 93 3.37 4.61 -0.37
CA LEU A 93 3.19 4.94 1.05
C LEU A 93 1.87 5.68 1.29
N TYR A 94 1.53 6.61 0.40
CA TYR A 94 0.27 7.36 0.48
C TYR A 94 -0.95 6.43 0.30
N GLU A 95 -0.95 5.57 -0.72
CA GLU A 95 -2.03 4.62 -0.98
C GLU A 95 -2.23 3.63 0.17
N LEU A 96 -1.14 3.14 0.77
CA LEU A 96 -1.21 2.25 1.95
C LEU A 96 -1.78 2.97 3.17
N GLY A 97 -1.33 4.20 3.43
CA GLY A 97 -1.85 5.03 4.52
C GLY A 97 -3.31 5.40 4.34
N LYS A 98 -3.73 5.73 3.11
CA LYS A 98 -5.12 6.00 2.78
C LYS A 98 -5.99 4.77 2.94
N SER A 99 -5.56 3.62 2.42
CA SER A 99 -6.32 2.38 2.50
C SER A 99 -6.61 1.98 3.96
N GLN A 100 -5.66 2.22 4.87
CA GLN A 100 -5.82 1.95 6.31
C GLN A 100 -6.71 2.97 7.03
N ASN A 101 -6.71 4.23 6.58
CA ASN A 101 -7.55 5.27 7.16
C ASN A 101 -8.99 5.25 6.60
N ASN A 102 -9.17 4.72 5.38
CA ASN A 102 -10.45 4.65 4.69
C ASN A 102 -11.29 3.42 5.08
N GLU A 103 -10.73 2.45 5.82
CA GLU A 103 -11.51 1.35 6.42
C GLU A 103 -12.51 1.84 7.50
N SER A 104 -12.43 3.12 7.91
CA SER A 104 -13.43 3.79 8.75
C SER A 104 -14.44 4.63 7.98
N SER A 105 -14.35 4.69 6.65
CA SER A 105 -15.35 5.31 5.79
C SER A 105 -15.82 4.26 4.80
N ILE A 106 -16.84 3.51 5.18
CA ILE A 106 -17.72 2.85 4.21
C ILE A 106 -18.21 3.98 3.28
N PRO A 107 -17.80 4.07 2.01
CA PRO A 107 -18.66 4.75 1.08
C PRO A 107 -19.90 3.86 1.00
N ASP A 108 -21.03 4.39 1.46
CA ASP A 108 -22.36 3.97 1.07
C ASP A 108 -22.40 3.98 -0.47
N GLN A 109 -21.87 2.94 -1.09
CA GLN A 109 -21.99 2.74 -2.51
C GLN A 109 -23.31 2.03 -2.68
N GLU A 110 -24.35 2.87 -2.64
CA GLU A 110 -25.66 2.69 -3.23
C GLU A 110 -25.53 1.91 -4.54
N TYR A 111 -25.52 0.58 -4.48
CA TYR A 111 -25.89 -0.25 -5.61
C TYR A 111 -27.40 -0.09 -5.76
N ARG A 112 -27.76 1.04 -6.36
CA ARG A 112 -29.03 1.24 -7.03
C ARG A 112 -29.08 0.26 -8.18
N VAL A 113 -29.38 -0.99 -7.87
CA VAL A 113 -29.91 -1.94 -8.85
C VAL A 113 -31.26 -1.36 -9.22
N ARG A 114 -31.27 -0.55 -10.28
CA ARG A 114 -32.46 -0.34 -11.10
C ARG A 114 -32.83 -1.70 -11.66
N SER A 115 -33.56 -2.49 -10.87
CA SER A 115 -34.42 -3.53 -11.40
C SER A 115 -35.51 -2.81 -12.15
N SER A 116 -35.23 -2.53 -13.43
CA SER A 116 -36.21 -2.07 -14.39
C SER A 116 -37.34 -3.09 -14.42
N SER A 117 -38.50 -2.62 -13.99
CA SER A 117 -39.78 -3.29 -14.17
C SER A 117 -39.97 -3.68 -15.64
N VAL A 118 -40.17 -4.97 -15.89
CA VAL A 118 -41.08 -5.41 -16.95
C VAL A 118 -42.08 -6.31 -16.25
N ALA A 119 -43.27 -5.75 -16.08
CA ALA A 119 -44.42 -6.45 -15.58
C ALA A 119 -45.19 -7.09 -16.74
N VAL A 120 -46.01 -8.08 -16.37
CA VAL A 120 -47.28 -8.48 -17.01
C VAL A 120 -47.21 -9.62 -18.04
N ASN A 121 -47.70 -10.77 -17.54
CA ASN A 121 -48.71 -11.69 -18.07
C ASN A 121 -48.48 -12.31 -19.46
N ASP A 122 -48.58 -13.63 -19.57
CA ASP A 122 -49.87 -14.32 -19.72
C ASP A 122 -49.63 -15.84 -19.76
N GLU A 123 -50.33 -16.58 -18.90
CA GLU A 123 -50.64 -18.00 -19.11
C GLU A 123 -51.48 -18.14 -20.40
N PRO A 124 -51.46 -19.24 -21.16
CA PRO A 124 -52.20 -20.41 -20.68
C PRO A 124 -51.71 -21.79 -21.17
N HIS A 125 -52.07 -22.80 -20.37
CA HIS A 125 -52.54 -24.14 -20.77
C HIS A 125 -52.07 -24.73 -22.12
N ARG A 126 -51.42 -25.91 -22.06
CA ARG A 126 -52.01 -27.11 -22.67
C ARG A 126 -51.46 -28.42 -22.11
N SER A 127 -52.43 -29.29 -21.85
CA SER A 127 -52.42 -30.59 -21.21
C SER A 127 -51.87 -31.73 -22.10
N VAL A 128 -51.81 -32.92 -21.47
CA VAL A 128 -51.80 -34.30 -22.01
C VAL A 128 -50.39 -34.83 -22.32
N GLU A 129 -49.80 -35.70 -21.48
CA GLU A 129 -50.08 -37.14 -21.21
C GLU A 129 -49.67 -38.08 -22.36
N ASP A 130 -48.86 -39.09 -21.98
CA ASP A 130 -48.48 -40.38 -22.60
C ASP A 130 -48.06 -40.43 -24.09
#